data_AF-A0A8T5AWM0-F1
#
_entry.id   AF-A0A8T5AWM0-F1
#
_cell.length_a   1.000
_cell.length_b   1.000
_cell.length_c   1.000
_cell.angle_alpha   90.00
_cell.angle_beta   90.00
_cell.angle_gamma   90.00
#
_symmetry.space_group_name_H-M   'P 1'
#
loop_
_entity.id
_entity.type
_entity.pdbx_description
1 polymer ?
#
loop_
_entity_poly.entity_id
_entity_poly.type
_entity_poly.pdbx_seq_one_letter_code
_entity_poly.pdbx_strand_id
1 'polypeptide(L)'
;MMESEKSGLTFRSILAIAFAATILMPVTIWMQLVGGQAAGLGFTTILLFIFITKYFGRSPLTPQEIILINIGIGIAAYVPFFATFINRAYFAGSPEAYMFGITKFIPSWWVPENPLIRSQAIRTLLHADWVLPMAIALLTSVALYLPIQLLLGYIAYQTYVVEENLMFPLAKAEAETAITLGESEPRKTRFMLIGFIITFSYSLIVYGPYILGPVIGVPVSAIPVPFADFTSRIEHLLPGALIGVATDPFTFFNGFIIPGKSVLCMIIGSITIWIIGNVIGITYFKSDFLPEWTSGFSLALTYQRSF
;
A
#
# COMPACT_ATOMS: atom_id res chain seq x y z
N MET A 1 -36.15 12.18 -7.88
CA MET A 1 -36.61 11.05 -7.06
C MET A 1 -35.39 10.62 -6.25
N MET A 2 -35.28 11.06 -4.99
CA MET A 2 -34.14 10.67 -4.14
C MET A 2 -34.31 9.18 -3.85
N GLU A 3 -33.48 8.35 -4.50
CA GLU A 3 -33.36 6.94 -4.17
C GLU A 3 -33.00 6.85 -2.69
N SER A 4 -33.74 6.06 -1.90
CA SER A 4 -33.46 5.97 -0.47
C SER A 4 -32.05 5.43 -0.27
N GLU A 5 -31.23 6.14 0.51
CA GLU A 5 -29.86 5.72 0.81
C GLU A 5 -29.91 4.36 1.51
N LYS A 6 -29.49 3.31 0.78
CA LYS A 6 -29.41 1.95 1.33
C LYS A 6 -28.10 1.82 2.11
N SER A 7 -28.21 1.42 3.38
CA SER A 7 -27.02 1.16 4.20
C SER A 7 -26.23 -0.04 3.67
N GLY A 8 -24.92 0.13 3.52
CA GLY A 8 -23.96 -0.95 3.26
C GLY A 8 -23.48 -1.66 4.54
N LEU A 9 -23.82 -1.13 5.72
CA LEU A 9 -23.43 -1.70 7.01
C LEU A 9 -24.35 -2.87 7.35
N THR A 10 -23.89 -4.07 7.03
CA THR A 10 -24.55 -5.33 7.37
C THR A 10 -23.61 -6.25 8.13
N PHE A 11 -24.16 -7.27 8.79
CA PHE A 11 -23.36 -8.30 9.45
C PHE A 11 -22.37 -8.97 8.49
N ARG A 12 -22.72 -9.07 7.20
CA ARG A 12 -21.85 -9.63 6.15
C ARG A 12 -20.63 -8.75 5.89
N SER A 13 -20.84 -7.43 5.78
CA SER A 13 -19.75 -6.46 5.61
C SER A 13 -18.82 -6.46 6.82
N ILE A 14 -19.36 -6.50 8.03
CA ILE A 14 -18.57 -6.56 9.28
C ILE A 14 -17.73 -7.84 9.33
N LEU A 15 -18.31 -9.00 8.97
CA LEU A 15 -17.59 -10.27 8.95
C LEU A 15 -16.46 -10.27 7.93
N ALA A 16 -16.66 -9.69 6.75
CA ALA A 16 -15.62 -9.53 5.73
C ALA A 16 -14.46 -8.65 6.22
N ILE A 17 -14.76 -7.55 6.89
CA ILE A 17 -13.75 -6.66 7.46
C ILE A 17 -12.98 -7.35 8.59
N ALA A 18 -13.68 -8.10 9.46
CA ALA A 18 -13.04 -8.87 10.54
C ALA A 18 -12.15 -10.01 10.00
N PHE A 19 -12.58 -10.68 8.93
CA PHE A 19 -11.77 -11.66 8.21
C PHE A 19 -10.49 -11.02 7.66
N ALA A 20 -10.60 -9.84 7.05
CA ALA A 20 -9.45 -9.12 6.54
C ALA A 20 -8.49 -8.69 7.65
N ALA A 21 -9.00 -8.19 8.78
CA ALA A 21 -8.20 -7.80 9.93
C ALA A 21 -7.40 -8.98 10.53
N THR A 22 -8.00 -10.18 10.58
CA THR A 22 -7.41 -11.34 11.26
C THR A 22 -6.52 -12.17 10.36
N ILE A 23 -6.89 -12.35 9.09
CA ILE A 23 -6.19 -13.25 8.16
C ILE A 23 -5.32 -12.48 7.18
N LEU A 24 -5.82 -11.38 6.60
CA LEU A 24 -5.02 -10.64 5.62
C LEU A 24 -3.95 -9.78 6.27
N MET A 25 -4.21 -9.17 7.44
CA MET A 25 -3.21 -8.31 8.07
C MET A 25 -1.88 -9.03 8.37
N PRO A 26 -1.84 -10.26 8.92
CA PRO A 26 -0.56 -10.97 9.07
C PRO A 26 0.15 -11.23 7.73
N VAL A 27 -0.60 -11.55 6.68
CA VAL A 27 -0.06 -11.79 5.34
C VAL A 27 0.51 -10.50 4.73
N THR A 28 -0.20 -9.38 4.85
CA THR A 28 0.28 -8.07 4.37
C THR A 28 1.52 -7.64 5.12
N ILE A 29 1.58 -7.82 6.45
CA ILE A 29 2.78 -7.52 7.25
C ILE A 29 3.96 -8.37 6.78
N TRP A 30 3.77 -9.68 6.57
CA TRP A 30 4.83 -10.54 6.08
C TRP A 30 5.31 -10.13 4.68
N MET A 31 4.38 -9.84 3.76
CA MET A 31 4.72 -9.37 2.41
C MET A 31 5.46 -8.03 2.43
N GLN A 32 5.08 -7.10 3.30
CA GLN A 32 5.82 -5.83 3.47
C GLN A 32 7.23 -6.05 3.99
N LEU A 33 7.41 -6.93 4.99
CA LEU A 33 8.71 -7.20 5.58
C LEU A 33 9.67 -7.98 4.64
N VAL A 34 9.15 -8.93 3.87
CA VAL A 34 9.96 -9.78 2.97
C VAL A 34 10.09 -9.16 1.58
N GLY A 35 8.97 -8.67 1.03
CA GLY A 35 8.87 -8.20 -0.35
C GLY A 35 8.92 -6.67 -0.50
N GLY A 36 9.05 -5.92 0.59
CA GLY A 36 9.13 -4.46 0.60
C GLY A 36 7.80 -3.72 0.34
N GLN A 37 6.81 -4.38 -0.28
CA GLN A 37 5.44 -3.87 -0.45
C GLN A 37 4.41 -5.00 -0.46
N ALA A 38 3.21 -4.72 0.07
CA ALA A 38 2.04 -5.57 -0.09
C ALA A 38 1.06 -4.92 -1.07
N ALA A 39 0.75 -5.59 -2.18
CA ALA A 39 -0.24 -5.12 -3.15
C ALA A 39 -1.27 -6.22 -3.47
N GLY A 40 -2.52 -5.82 -3.71
CA GLY A 40 -3.53 -6.64 -4.40
C GLY A 40 -4.36 -7.62 -3.57
N LEU A 41 -4.12 -7.77 -2.26
CA LEU A 41 -4.88 -8.71 -1.40
C LEU A 41 -6.33 -8.27 -1.10
N GLY A 42 -6.67 -6.98 -1.29
CA GLY A 42 -7.95 -6.44 -0.84
C GLY A 42 -9.14 -6.90 -1.69
N PHE A 43 -8.93 -6.88 -3.01
CA PHE A 43 -9.92 -7.36 -3.97
C PHE A 43 -10.17 -8.87 -3.86
N THR A 44 -9.17 -9.65 -3.47
CA THR A 44 -9.30 -11.10 -3.27
C THR A 44 -10.35 -11.44 -2.21
N THR A 45 -10.39 -10.70 -1.10
CA THR A 45 -11.39 -10.91 -0.05
C THR A 45 -12.79 -10.51 -0.50
N ILE A 46 -12.94 -9.42 -1.26
CA ILE A 46 -14.23 -9.04 -1.84
C ILE A 46 -14.75 -10.18 -2.72
N LEU A 47 -13.91 -10.71 -3.63
CA LEU A 47 -14.28 -11.81 -4.51
C LEU A 47 -14.62 -13.09 -3.75
N LEU A 48 -13.87 -13.42 -2.68
CA LEU A 48 -14.17 -14.55 -1.82
C LEU A 48 -15.55 -14.41 -1.16
N PHE A 49 -15.87 -13.23 -0.62
CA PHE A 49 -17.18 -12.99 0.00
C PHE A 49 -18.32 -12.97 -1.01
N ILE A 50 -18.08 -12.44 -2.22
CA ILE A 50 -19.03 -12.57 -3.33
C ILE A 50 -19.26 -14.04 -3.67
N PHE A 51 -18.20 -14.85 -3.78
CA PHE A 51 -18.32 -16.28 -4.06
C PHE A 51 -19.13 -17.00 -2.96
N ILE A 52 -18.78 -16.79 -1.69
CA ILE A 52 -19.47 -17.41 -0.56
C ILE A 52 -20.95 -16.99 -0.54
N THR A 53 -21.25 -15.70 -0.68
CA THR A 53 -22.63 -15.21 -0.62
C THR A 53 -23.47 -15.60 -1.85
N LYS A 54 -22.85 -15.73 -3.02
CA LYS A 54 -23.52 -16.16 -4.25
C LYS A 54 -23.85 -17.65 -4.27
N TYR A 55 -22.97 -18.50 -3.76
CA TYR A 55 -23.16 -19.96 -3.79
C TYR A 55 -23.75 -20.53 -2.50
N PHE A 56 -23.41 -19.96 -1.34
CA PHE A 56 -23.84 -20.45 -0.03
C PHE A 56 -24.72 -19.46 0.74
N GLY A 57 -24.79 -18.20 0.29
CA GLY A 57 -25.60 -17.17 0.92
C GLY A 57 -27.05 -17.15 0.42
N ARG A 58 -27.90 -16.42 1.16
CA ARG A 58 -29.32 -16.22 0.81
C ARG A 58 -29.53 -15.18 -0.28
N SER A 59 -28.59 -14.25 -0.45
CA SER A 59 -28.64 -13.18 -1.45
C SER A 59 -27.23 -12.71 -1.81
N PRO A 60 -27.03 -12.20 -3.05
CA PRO A 60 -25.77 -11.59 -3.44
C PRO A 60 -25.48 -10.33 -2.62
N LEU A 61 -24.21 -9.92 -2.57
CA LEU A 61 -23.80 -8.67 -1.93
C LEU A 61 -24.30 -7.47 -2.75
N THR A 62 -24.78 -6.44 -2.06
CA THR A 62 -25.17 -5.19 -2.72
C THR A 62 -23.93 -4.35 -3.07
N PRO A 63 -24.03 -3.44 -4.05
CA PRO A 63 -22.93 -2.51 -4.36
C PRO A 63 -22.45 -1.72 -3.14
N GLN A 64 -23.36 -1.32 -2.24
CA GLN A 64 -23.02 -0.59 -1.02
C GLN A 64 -22.24 -1.45 -0.01
N GLU A 65 -22.61 -2.73 0.14
CA GLU A 65 -21.84 -3.68 0.96
C GLU A 65 -20.42 -3.85 0.37
N ILE A 66 -20.30 -3.98 -0.95
CA ILE A 66 -18.99 -4.16 -1.62
C ILE A 66 -18.08 -2.94 -1.42
N ILE A 67 -18.61 -1.71 -1.58
CA ILE A 67 -17.83 -0.49 -1.33
C ILE A 67 -17.38 -0.42 0.13
N LEU A 68 -18.29 -0.69 1.09
CA LEU A 68 -17.94 -0.66 2.51
C LEU A 68 -16.88 -1.70 2.86
N ILE A 69 -17.00 -2.91 2.31
CA ILE A 69 -16.00 -3.97 2.46
C ILE A 69 -14.66 -3.51 1.88
N ASN A 70 -14.63 -2.89 0.70
CA ASN A 70 -13.39 -2.41 0.08
C ASN A 70 -12.67 -1.38 0.96
N ILE A 71 -13.40 -0.36 1.43
CA ILE A 71 -12.87 0.68 2.32
C ILE A 71 -12.41 0.06 3.65
N GLY A 72 -13.24 -0.82 4.22
CA GLY A 72 -12.94 -1.48 5.49
C GLY A 72 -11.72 -2.39 5.40
N ILE A 73 -11.51 -3.12 4.30
CA ILE A 73 -10.31 -3.92 4.06
C ILE A 73 -9.09 -3.00 3.89
N GLY A 74 -9.23 -1.87 3.20
CA GLY A 74 -8.16 -0.88 3.07
C GLY A 74 -7.58 -0.48 4.43
N ILE A 75 -8.44 -0.29 5.44
CA ILE A 75 -8.00 0.03 6.79
C ILE A 75 -7.54 -1.23 7.53
N ALA A 76 -8.38 -2.27 7.54
CA ALA A 76 -8.18 -3.46 8.37
C ALA A 76 -7.01 -4.34 7.94
N ALA A 77 -6.68 -4.41 6.65
CA ALA A 77 -5.60 -5.25 6.14
C ALA A 77 -4.30 -4.48 5.88
N TYR A 78 -4.37 -3.19 5.51
CA TYR A 78 -3.21 -2.45 5.01
C TYR A 78 -2.65 -1.40 5.97
N VAL A 79 -3.33 -1.06 7.06
CA VAL A 79 -2.71 -0.29 8.14
C VAL A 79 -1.89 -1.27 8.98
N PRO A 80 -0.55 -1.28 8.89
CA PRO A 80 0.27 -2.31 9.49
C PRO A 80 0.52 -1.98 10.97
N PHE A 81 -0.58 -1.88 11.72
CA PHE A 81 -0.61 -1.46 13.12
C PHE A 81 0.39 -2.26 13.96
N PHE A 82 0.38 -3.59 13.80
CA PHE A 82 1.27 -4.48 14.52
C PHE A 82 2.72 -4.45 14.02
N ALA A 83 2.96 -4.25 12.71
CA ALA A 83 4.33 -4.16 12.18
C ALA A 83 5.09 -2.98 12.77
N THR A 84 4.38 -1.90 13.09
CA THR A 84 4.97 -0.74 13.76
C THR A 84 5.61 -1.15 15.08
N PHE A 85 4.96 -1.94 15.94
CA PHE A 85 5.56 -2.39 17.20
C PHE A 85 6.76 -3.31 17.01
N ILE A 86 6.73 -4.16 15.99
CA ILE A 86 7.87 -5.02 15.62
C ILE A 86 9.08 -4.14 15.25
N ASN A 87 8.87 -3.14 14.40
CA ASN A 87 9.92 -2.20 14.00
C ASN A 87 10.47 -1.40 15.19
N ARG A 88 9.60 -0.92 16.08
CA ARG A 88 10.01 -0.19 17.29
C ARG A 88 10.83 -1.06 18.23
N ALA A 89 10.42 -2.31 18.46
CA ALA A 89 11.16 -3.27 19.28
C ALA A 89 12.54 -3.57 18.68
N TYR A 90 12.60 -3.78 17.36
CA TYR A 90 13.86 -3.96 16.63
C TYR A 90 14.78 -2.76 16.79
N PHE A 91 14.27 -1.54 16.56
CA PHE A 91 15.04 -0.31 16.72
C PHE A 91 15.59 -0.15 18.14
N ALA A 92 14.76 -0.38 19.16
CA ALA A 92 15.16 -0.27 20.55
C ALA A 92 16.23 -1.28 20.99
N GLY A 93 16.31 -2.44 20.32
CA GLY A 93 17.34 -3.46 20.55
C GLY A 93 18.53 -3.40 19.60
N SER A 94 18.53 -2.48 18.64
CA SER A 94 19.51 -2.45 17.56
C SER A 94 20.90 -2.07 18.06
N PRO A 95 21.99 -2.65 17.49
CA PRO A 95 23.36 -2.24 17.79
C PRO A 95 23.57 -0.74 17.57
N GLU A 96 22.93 -0.17 16.56
CA GLU A 96 22.96 1.26 16.24
C GLU A 96 22.40 2.09 17.38
N ALA A 97 21.22 1.74 17.90
CA ALA A 97 20.62 2.42 19.05
C ALA A 97 21.49 2.33 20.31
N TYR A 98 22.28 1.25 20.44
CA TYR A 98 23.25 1.10 21.53
C TYR A 98 24.48 1.99 21.31
N MET A 99 25.05 1.99 20.11
CA MET A 99 26.23 2.80 19.74
C MET A 99 25.97 4.30 19.90
N PHE A 100 24.77 4.76 19.54
CA PHE A 100 24.37 6.17 19.71
C PHE A 100 23.91 6.49 21.15
N GLY A 101 23.86 5.50 22.05
CA GLY A 101 23.43 5.70 23.44
C GLY A 101 21.95 6.06 23.61
N ILE A 102 21.15 6.00 22.54
CA ILE A 102 19.74 6.42 22.54
C ILE A 102 18.83 5.43 23.26
N THR A 103 19.27 4.18 23.43
CA THR A 103 18.49 3.08 24.02
C THR A 103 17.89 3.44 25.40
N LYS A 104 18.61 4.26 26.19
CA LYS A 104 18.19 4.70 27.54
C LYS A 104 17.10 5.77 27.51
N PHE A 105 16.98 6.50 26.40
CA PHE A 105 16.01 7.58 26.24
C PHE A 105 14.71 7.12 25.59
N ILE A 106 14.64 5.84 25.19
CA ILE A 106 13.43 5.26 24.60
C ILE A 106 12.38 5.07 25.69
N PRO A 107 11.24 5.77 25.61
CA PRO A 107 10.25 5.75 26.67
C PRO A 107 9.44 4.45 26.69
N SER A 108 9.05 4.00 27.89
CA SER A 108 8.25 2.80 28.12
C SER A 108 6.90 2.78 27.39
N TRP A 109 6.31 3.95 27.14
CA TRP A 109 5.06 4.06 26.38
C TRP A 109 5.23 3.79 24.88
N TRP A 110 6.44 3.86 24.33
CA TRP A 110 6.69 3.61 22.91
C TRP A 110 7.09 2.15 22.67
N VAL A 111 7.98 1.62 23.51
CA VAL A 111 8.43 0.22 23.56
C VAL A 111 8.66 -0.18 25.02
N PRO A 112 8.27 -1.40 25.44
CA PRO A 112 8.55 -1.90 26.78
C PRO A 112 10.01 -1.74 27.22
N GLU A 113 10.24 -1.38 28.48
CA GLU A 113 11.60 -1.28 29.05
C GLU A 113 12.28 -2.64 29.25
N ASN A 114 11.50 -3.72 29.22
CA ASN A 114 11.97 -5.07 29.45
C ASN A 114 13.10 -5.45 28.45
N PRO A 115 14.31 -5.75 28.94
CA PRO A 115 15.45 -6.05 28.08
C PRO A 115 15.24 -7.33 27.26
N LEU A 116 14.42 -8.28 27.73
CA LEU A 116 14.10 -9.51 26.99
C LEU A 116 13.23 -9.23 25.75
N ILE A 117 12.40 -8.18 25.82
CA ILE A 117 11.58 -7.73 24.69
C ILE A 117 12.43 -6.91 23.73
N ARG A 118 13.25 -5.97 24.25
CA ARG A 118 14.14 -5.14 23.42
C ARG A 118 15.19 -5.97 22.69
N SER A 119 15.80 -6.95 23.35
CA SER A 119 16.74 -7.90 22.73
C SER A 119 16.06 -8.95 21.83
N GLN A 120 14.73 -8.90 21.69
CA GLN A 120 13.93 -9.86 20.92
C GLN A 120 14.15 -11.33 21.35
N ALA A 121 14.52 -11.57 22.61
CA ALA A 121 14.53 -12.89 23.21
C ALA A 121 13.09 -13.41 23.39
N ILE A 122 12.16 -12.52 23.75
CA ILE A 122 10.73 -12.78 23.79
C ILE A 122 10.08 -12.15 22.55
N ARG A 123 9.65 -12.99 21.61
CA ARG A 123 9.05 -12.57 20.33
C ARG A 123 7.53 -12.69 20.32
N THR A 124 6.88 -12.16 21.34
CA THR A 124 5.42 -12.11 21.42
C THR A 124 4.92 -10.71 21.78
N LEU A 125 3.89 -10.26 21.06
CA LEU A 125 3.16 -9.02 21.37
C LEU A 125 2.09 -9.23 22.45
N LEU A 126 1.79 -10.48 22.80
CA LEU A 126 0.82 -10.84 23.83
C LEU A 126 1.41 -10.79 25.25
N HIS A 127 2.45 -9.99 25.47
CA HIS A 127 3.08 -9.79 26.78
C HIS A 127 2.43 -8.61 27.50
N ALA A 128 2.28 -8.69 28.83
CA ALA A 128 1.63 -7.65 29.63
C ALA A 128 2.31 -6.27 29.46
N ASP A 129 3.63 -6.23 29.33
CA ASP A 129 4.38 -4.98 29.14
C ASP A 129 4.00 -4.21 27.85
N TRP A 130 3.44 -4.88 26.84
CA TRP A 130 2.97 -4.22 25.62
C TRP A 130 1.64 -3.49 25.80
N VAL A 131 0.89 -3.74 26.88
CA VAL A 131 -0.44 -3.16 27.11
C VAL A 131 -0.39 -1.64 27.09
N LEU A 132 0.59 -1.01 27.74
CA LEU A 132 0.73 0.45 27.76
C LEU A 132 1.01 1.03 26.36
N PRO A 133 2.04 0.57 25.61
CA PRO A 133 2.25 1.00 24.23
C PRO A 133 1.05 0.78 23.31
N MET A 134 0.38 -0.36 23.43
CA MET A 134 -0.79 -0.68 22.61
C MET A 134 -1.99 0.20 22.96
N ALA A 135 -2.24 0.46 24.24
CA ALA A 135 -3.33 1.34 24.68
C ALA A 135 -3.13 2.77 24.18
N ILE A 136 -1.90 3.31 24.25
CA ILE A 136 -1.60 4.66 23.76
C ILE A 136 -1.71 4.72 22.24
N ALA A 137 -1.22 3.70 21.54
CA ALA A 137 -1.36 3.62 20.09
C ALA A 137 -2.83 3.54 19.67
N LEU A 138 -3.66 2.76 20.36
CA LEU A 138 -5.10 2.69 20.10
C LEU A 138 -5.79 4.03 20.38
N LEU A 139 -5.47 4.67 21.51
CA LEU A 139 -6.04 5.96 21.87
C LEU A 139 -5.69 7.04 20.83
N THR A 140 -4.44 7.08 20.38
CA THR A 140 -4.00 8.06 19.38
C THR A 140 -4.54 7.75 17.99
N SER A 141 -4.46 6.50 17.53
CA SER A 141 -4.89 6.09 16.18
C SER A 141 -6.40 5.98 16.01
N VAL A 142 -7.18 5.83 17.08
CA VAL A 142 -8.64 5.74 17.01
C VAL A 142 -9.27 7.02 17.54
N ALA A 143 -9.01 7.39 18.80
CA ALA A 143 -9.75 8.48 19.44
C ALA A 143 -9.35 9.87 18.90
N LEU A 144 -8.06 10.10 18.60
CA LEU A 144 -7.61 11.39 18.07
C LEU A 144 -7.67 11.43 16.54
N TYR A 145 -7.30 10.34 15.88
CA TYR A 145 -7.18 10.31 14.43
C TYR A 145 -8.53 10.25 13.71
N LEU A 146 -9.53 9.50 14.22
CA LEU A 146 -10.83 9.38 13.54
C LEU A 146 -11.56 10.73 13.40
N PRO A 147 -11.69 11.57 14.45
CA PRO A 147 -12.32 12.87 14.31
C PRO A 147 -11.60 13.77 13.30
N ILE A 148 -10.27 13.76 13.32
CA ILE A 148 -9.45 14.54 12.38
C ILE A 148 -9.72 14.08 10.95
N GLN A 149 -9.73 12.77 10.71
CA GLN A 149 -9.99 12.22 9.38
C GLN A 149 -11.40 12.52 8.88
N LEU A 150 -12.41 12.46 9.75
CA LEU A 150 -13.79 12.81 9.39
C LEU A 150 -13.91 14.30 9.06
N LEU A 151 -13.29 15.17 9.86
CA LEU A 151 -13.29 16.62 9.62
C LEU A 151 -12.57 16.99 8.32
N LEU A 152 -11.35 16.49 8.12
CA LEU A 152 -10.59 16.73 6.90
C LEU A 152 -11.28 16.13 5.68
N GLY A 153 -11.85 14.93 5.81
CA GLY A 153 -12.63 14.29 4.77
C GLY A 153 -13.86 15.11 4.37
N TYR A 154 -14.57 15.68 5.35
CA TYR A 154 -15.70 16.56 5.08
C TYR A 154 -15.28 17.86 4.40
N ILE A 155 -14.20 18.50 4.87
CA ILE A 155 -13.64 19.71 4.23
C ILE A 155 -13.24 19.41 2.78
N ALA A 156 -12.50 18.33 2.55
CA ALA A 156 -12.09 17.91 1.22
C ALA A 156 -13.30 17.62 0.32
N TYR A 157 -14.35 16.98 0.85
CA TYR A 157 -15.59 16.76 0.12
C TYR A 157 -16.26 18.08 -0.28
N GLN A 158 -16.41 19.02 0.65
CA GLN A 158 -17.03 20.32 0.35
C GLN A 158 -16.21 21.10 -0.70
N THR A 159 -14.90 21.19 -0.52
CA THR A 159 -14.05 21.94 -1.46
C THR A 159 -13.97 21.27 -2.83
N TYR A 160 -13.64 19.99 -2.88
CA TYR A 160 -13.30 19.36 -4.17
C TYR A 160 -14.49 18.72 -4.88
N VAL A 161 -15.50 18.22 -4.15
CA VAL A 161 -16.69 17.60 -4.75
C VAL A 161 -17.79 18.62 -4.97
N VAL A 162 -18.08 19.46 -3.97
CA VAL A 162 -19.22 20.41 -4.05
C VAL A 162 -18.82 21.67 -4.81
N GLU A 163 -17.77 22.37 -4.38
CA GLU A 163 -17.37 23.66 -4.98
C GLU A 163 -16.65 23.48 -6.32
N GLU A 164 -15.57 22.69 -6.36
CA GLU A 164 -14.78 22.51 -7.59
C GLU A 164 -15.38 21.49 -8.58
N ASN A 165 -16.32 20.64 -8.11
CA ASN A 165 -16.97 19.60 -8.91
C ASN A 165 -15.99 18.74 -9.73
N LEU A 166 -14.95 18.23 -9.05
CA LEU A 166 -13.95 17.36 -9.67
C LEU A 166 -14.51 15.95 -9.93
N MET A 167 -14.06 15.33 -11.03
CA MET A 167 -14.60 14.05 -11.50
C MET A 167 -14.07 12.80 -10.74
N PHE A 168 -13.08 12.93 -9.85
CA PHE A 168 -12.47 11.82 -9.08
C PHE A 168 -12.41 10.47 -9.83
N PRO A 169 -11.63 10.37 -10.92
CA PRO A 169 -11.71 9.25 -11.86
C PRO A 169 -11.45 7.88 -11.22
N LEU A 170 -10.51 7.80 -10.27
CA LEU A 170 -10.24 6.58 -9.52
C LEU A 170 -11.44 6.14 -8.68
N ALA A 171 -12.07 7.06 -7.95
CA ALA A 171 -13.27 6.76 -7.16
C ALA A 171 -14.44 6.31 -8.03
N LYS A 172 -14.59 6.89 -9.23
CA LYS A 172 -15.61 6.45 -10.20
C LYS A 172 -15.35 5.03 -10.70
N ALA A 173 -14.10 4.68 -11.01
CA ALA A 173 -13.73 3.33 -11.42
C ALA A 173 -13.98 2.30 -10.31
N GLU A 174 -13.67 2.66 -9.05
CA GLU A 174 -13.99 1.82 -7.89
C GLU A 174 -15.50 1.60 -7.71
N ALA A 175 -16.30 2.67 -7.80
CA ALA A 175 -17.75 2.60 -7.70
C ALA A 175 -18.36 1.73 -8.81
N GLU A 176 -17.95 1.91 -10.07
CA GLU A 176 -18.41 1.08 -11.20
C GLU A 176 -18.01 -0.40 -11.03
N THR A 177 -16.86 -0.67 -10.42
CA THR A 177 -16.44 -2.04 -10.11
C THR A 177 -17.37 -2.67 -9.08
N ALA A 178 -17.71 -1.94 -8.01
CA ALA A 178 -18.65 -2.43 -7.00
C ALA A 178 -20.07 -2.64 -7.54
N ILE A 179 -20.55 -1.73 -8.40
CA ILE A 179 -21.84 -1.86 -9.08
C ILE A 179 -21.83 -3.09 -10.00
N THR A 180 -20.81 -3.23 -10.84
CA THR A 180 -20.67 -4.37 -11.76
C THR A 180 -20.67 -5.71 -11.01
N LEU A 181 -19.96 -5.78 -9.88
CA LEU A 181 -19.90 -6.97 -9.04
C LEU A 181 -21.23 -7.25 -8.31
N GLY A 182 -21.89 -6.22 -7.78
CA GLY A 182 -23.14 -6.35 -7.04
C GLY A 182 -24.35 -6.67 -7.92
N GLU A 183 -24.47 -5.98 -9.06
CA GLU A 183 -25.58 -6.18 -10.01
C GLU A 183 -25.35 -7.37 -10.94
N SER A 184 -24.10 -7.80 -11.12
CA SER A 184 -23.73 -8.93 -11.98
C SER A 184 -24.21 -8.79 -13.43
N GLU A 185 -24.15 -7.58 -13.99
CA GLU A 185 -24.54 -7.33 -15.39
C GLU A 185 -23.68 -8.20 -16.34
N PRO A 186 -24.26 -9.07 -17.20
CA PRO A 186 -23.50 -10.06 -17.95
C PRO A 186 -22.42 -9.46 -18.87
N ARG A 187 -22.71 -8.32 -19.50
CA ARG A 187 -21.79 -7.66 -20.43
C ARG A 187 -20.59 -7.07 -19.72
N LYS A 188 -20.82 -6.27 -18.66
CA LYS A 188 -19.75 -5.66 -17.86
C LYS A 188 -18.90 -6.72 -17.15
N THR A 189 -19.55 -7.75 -16.60
CA THR A 189 -18.86 -8.88 -15.95
C THR A 189 -17.95 -9.61 -16.92
N ARG A 190 -18.35 -9.80 -18.18
CA ARG A 190 -17.50 -10.43 -19.20
C ARG A 190 -16.22 -9.64 -19.47
N PHE A 191 -16.30 -8.32 -19.61
CA PHE A 191 -15.11 -7.48 -19.80
C PHE A 191 -14.20 -7.49 -18.58
N MET A 192 -14.77 -7.43 -17.38
CA MET A 192 -14.02 -7.55 -16.13
C MET A 192 -13.30 -8.90 -16.01
N LEU A 193 -13.94 -10.00 -16.40
CA LEU A 193 -13.31 -11.33 -16.42
C LEU A 193 -12.17 -11.45 -17.43
N ILE A 194 -12.33 -10.86 -18.63
CA ILE A 194 -11.24 -10.82 -19.63
C ILE A 194 -10.05 -10.04 -19.08
N GLY A 195 -10.30 -8.86 -18.50
CA GLY A 195 -9.27 -8.07 -17.83
C GLY A 195 -8.59 -8.87 -16.72
N PHE A 196 -9.36 -9.50 -15.84
CA PHE A 196 -8.85 -10.35 -14.78
C PHE A 196 -7.95 -11.48 -15.31
N ILE A 197 -8.35 -12.18 -16.38
CA ILE A 197 -7.55 -13.27 -16.97
C ILE A 197 -6.22 -12.72 -17.50
N ILE A 198 -6.24 -11.62 -18.26
CA ILE A 198 -5.03 -11.00 -18.81
C ILE A 198 -4.08 -10.58 -17.67
N THR A 199 -4.60 -9.87 -16.67
CA THR A 199 -3.82 -9.41 -15.52
C THR A 199 -3.28 -10.57 -14.71
N PHE A 200 -4.11 -11.57 -14.44
CA PHE A 200 -3.72 -12.74 -13.66
C PHE A 200 -2.62 -13.53 -14.39
N SER A 201 -2.76 -13.76 -15.69
CA SER A 201 -1.73 -14.43 -16.49
C SER A 201 -0.43 -13.64 -16.49
N TYR A 202 -0.47 -12.32 -16.69
CA TYR A 202 0.72 -11.47 -16.63
C TYR A 202 1.36 -11.48 -15.23
N SER A 203 0.57 -11.30 -14.17
CA SER A 203 1.03 -11.38 -12.77
C SER A 203 1.68 -12.73 -12.47
N LEU A 204 1.11 -13.84 -12.95
CA LEU A 204 1.66 -15.18 -12.73
C LEU A 204 3.02 -15.35 -13.43
N ILE A 205 3.17 -14.83 -14.65
CA ILE A 205 4.44 -14.87 -15.39
C ILE A 205 5.50 -14.01 -14.69
N VAL A 206 5.12 -12.82 -14.24
CA VAL A 206 6.05 -11.85 -13.65
C VAL A 206 6.42 -12.22 -12.22
N TYR A 207 5.44 -12.45 -11.34
CA TYR A 207 5.64 -12.71 -9.91
C TYR A 207 5.77 -14.20 -9.56
N GLY A 208 5.24 -15.11 -10.37
CA GLY A 208 5.29 -16.56 -10.09
C GLY A 208 6.71 -17.07 -9.88
N PRO A 209 7.71 -16.72 -10.72
CA PRO A 209 9.09 -17.12 -10.50
C PRO A 209 9.73 -16.51 -9.25
N TYR A 210 9.32 -15.33 -8.79
CA TYR A 210 9.82 -14.75 -7.54
C TYR A 210 9.32 -15.51 -6.32
N ILE A 211 8.07 -15.99 -6.37
CA ILE A 211 7.44 -16.73 -5.27
C ILE A 211 7.92 -18.19 -5.26
N LEU A 212 7.94 -18.84 -6.43
CA LEU A 212 8.25 -20.27 -6.56
C LEU A 212 9.73 -20.56 -6.78
N GLY A 213 10.50 -19.61 -7.33
CA GLY A 213 11.93 -19.78 -7.64
C GLY A 213 12.77 -20.25 -6.45
N PRO A 214 12.66 -19.62 -5.25
CA PRO A 214 13.36 -20.08 -4.06
C PRO A 214 13.00 -21.50 -3.61
N VAL A 215 11.79 -21.96 -3.93
CA VAL A 215 11.29 -23.31 -3.56
C VAL A 215 11.73 -24.36 -4.59
N ILE A 216 11.76 -24.01 -5.88
CA ILE A 216 12.03 -24.93 -6.99
C ILE A 216 13.51 -24.87 -7.44
N GLY A 217 14.30 -23.94 -6.92
CA GLY A 217 15.71 -23.76 -7.28
C GLY A 217 15.93 -23.21 -8.68
N VAL A 218 14.90 -22.59 -9.28
CA VAL A 218 14.95 -21.98 -10.62
C VAL A 218 15.37 -20.51 -10.47
N PRO A 219 16.24 -19.98 -11.36
CA PRO A 219 16.65 -18.59 -11.32
C PRO A 219 15.45 -17.63 -11.34
N VAL A 220 15.63 -16.51 -10.65
CA VAL A 220 14.66 -15.42 -10.53
C VAL A 220 14.27 -14.91 -11.93
N SER A 221 13.01 -14.48 -12.08
CA SER A 221 12.38 -14.06 -13.34
C SER A 221 13.26 -13.13 -14.20
N ALA A 222 13.15 -13.23 -15.53
CA ALA A 222 13.79 -12.31 -16.47
C ALA A 222 13.25 -10.88 -16.39
N ILE A 223 12.02 -10.70 -15.88
CA ILE A 223 11.40 -9.39 -15.73
C ILE A 223 11.63 -8.92 -14.29
N PRO A 224 12.34 -7.80 -14.07
CA PRO A 224 12.55 -7.24 -12.74
C PRO A 224 11.24 -6.71 -12.17
N VAL A 225 11.03 -6.88 -10.86
CA VAL A 225 9.79 -6.52 -10.14
C VAL A 225 10.16 -5.77 -8.87
N PRO A 226 9.42 -4.72 -8.46
CA PRO A 226 8.21 -4.16 -9.09
C PRO A 226 8.47 -3.19 -10.25
N PHE A 227 9.74 -2.84 -10.50
CA PHE A 227 10.14 -1.98 -11.60
C PHE A 227 11.48 -2.43 -12.17
N ALA A 228 11.70 -2.11 -13.45
CA ALA A 228 13.00 -2.18 -14.08
C ALA A 228 13.79 -0.90 -13.78
N ASP A 229 14.92 -1.05 -13.09
CA ASP A 229 15.82 0.06 -12.78
C ASP A 229 16.83 0.27 -13.93
N PHE A 230 16.84 1.48 -14.50
CA PHE A 230 17.78 1.90 -15.54
C PHE A 230 18.74 2.99 -15.06
N THR A 231 18.65 3.40 -13.80
CA THR A 231 19.45 4.47 -13.17
C THR A 231 20.94 4.18 -13.30
N SER A 232 21.35 2.95 -12.93
CA SER A 232 22.75 2.51 -12.99
C SER A 232 23.34 2.47 -14.40
N ARG A 233 22.51 2.42 -15.45
CA ARG A 233 22.98 2.42 -16.84
C ARG A 233 23.23 3.82 -17.38
N ILE A 234 22.58 4.82 -16.79
CA ILE A 234 22.54 6.19 -17.29
C ILE A 234 23.33 7.14 -16.38
N GLU A 235 23.65 6.74 -15.15
CA GLU A 235 24.37 7.56 -14.16
C GLU A 235 25.71 8.14 -14.64
N HIS A 236 26.39 7.51 -15.59
CA HIS A 236 27.62 8.04 -16.20
C HIS A 236 27.37 9.22 -17.14
N LEU A 237 26.20 9.25 -17.79
CA LEU A 237 25.79 10.31 -18.71
C LEU A 237 25.03 11.42 -17.97
N LEU A 238 24.15 11.02 -17.06
CA LEU A 238 23.28 11.91 -16.29
C LEU A 238 23.38 11.54 -14.79
N PRO A 239 24.35 12.12 -14.06
CA PRO A 239 24.56 11.84 -12.64
C PRO A 239 23.30 12.15 -11.82
N GLY A 240 22.76 11.17 -11.10
CA GLY A 240 21.57 11.35 -10.24
C GLY A 240 20.22 11.24 -10.93
N ALA A 241 20.16 11.06 -12.26
CA ALA A 241 18.90 10.87 -12.98
C ALA A 241 18.20 9.57 -12.54
N LEU A 242 16.94 9.67 -12.11
CA LEU A 242 16.12 8.52 -11.75
C LEU A 242 15.29 8.05 -12.94
N ILE A 243 15.59 6.85 -13.45
CA ILE A 243 14.86 6.26 -14.57
C ILE A 243 14.48 4.82 -14.23
N GLY A 244 13.17 4.61 -14.07
CA GLY A 244 12.60 3.29 -13.83
C GLY A 244 11.31 3.11 -14.60
N VAL A 245 11.05 1.88 -15.05
CA VAL A 245 9.78 1.50 -15.68
C VAL A 245 9.08 0.51 -14.77
N ALA A 246 7.88 0.88 -14.32
CA ALA A 246 7.03 -0.02 -13.55
C ALA A 246 6.69 -1.25 -14.39
N THR A 247 6.92 -2.43 -13.83
CA THR A 247 6.59 -3.73 -14.44
C THR A 247 5.39 -4.37 -13.78
N ASP A 248 4.89 -3.78 -12.69
CA ASP A 248 3.74 -4.27 -11.97
C ASP A 248 2.44 -4.02 -12.75
N PRO A 249 1.52 -5.01 -12.80
CA PRO A 249 0.27 -4.88 -13.53
C PRO A 249 -0.61 -3.74 -13.00
N PHE A 250 -0.60 -3.47 -11.69
CA PHE A 250 -1.48 -2.50 -11.06
C PHE A 250 -1.22 -1.07 -11.56
N THR A 251 0.05 -0.71 -11.75
CA THR A 251 0.44 0.58 -12.33
C THR A 251 -0.08 0.77 -13.76
N PHE A 252 -0.08 -0.27 -14.59
CA PHE A 252 -0.64 -0.19 -15.95
C PHE A 252 -2.15 0.09 -15.94
N PHE A 253 -2.91 -0.56 -15.04
CA PHE A 253 -4.36 -0.34 -14.94
C PHE A 253 -4.72 1.08 -14.51
N ASN A 254 -3.99 1.63 -13.53
CA ASN A 254 -4.20 3.01 -13.10
C ASN A 254 -3.99 4.00 -14.26
N GLY A 255 -3.04 3.72 -15.16
CA GLY A 255 -2.81 4.51 -16.36
C GLY A 255 -4.02 4.61 -17.30
N PHE A 256 -4.87 3.58 -17.38
CA PHE A 256 -6.07 3.59 -18.22
C PHE A 256 -7.26 4.34 -17.59
N ILE A 257 -7.24 4.55 -16.27
CA ILE A 257 -8.31 5.24 -15.53
C ILE A 257 -8.07 6.75 -15.55
N ILE A 258 -6.81 7.18 -15.54
CA ILE A 258 -6.43 8.58 -15.42
C ILE A 258 -6.63 9.31 -16.78
N PRO A 259 -7.17 10.54 -16.79
CA PRO A 259 -7.31 11.32 -18.01
C PRO A 259 -5.97 11.56 -18.72
N GLY A 260 -5.94 11.42 -20.05
CA GLY A 260 -4.70 11.50 -20.83
C GLY A 260 -3.92 12.81 -20.68
N LYS A 261 -4.62 13.95 -20.46
CA LYS A 261 -3.95 15.23 -20.17
C LYS A 261 -3.18 15.18 -18.86
N SER A 262 -3.74 14.58 -17.82
CA SER A 262 -3.08 14.40 -16.53
C SER A 262 -1.88 13.46 -16.66
N VAL A 263 -2.01 12.37 -17.45
CA VAL A 263 -0.88 11.48 -17.75
C VAL A 263 0.27 12.22 -18.41
N LEU A 264 -0.01 13.10 -19.39
CA LEU A 264 1.02 13.91 -20.04
C LEU A 264 1.72 14.84 -19.03
N CYS A 265 0.96 15.54 -18.17
CA CYS A 265 1.53 16.38 -17.13
C CYS A 265 2.37 15.57 -16.13
N MET A 266 1.95 14.36 -15.76
CA MET A 266 2.71 13.46 -14.89
C MET A 266 4.04 13.04 -15.54
N ILE A 267 4.04 12.74 -16.84
CA ILE A 267 5.27 12.41 -17.58
C ILE A 267 6.22 13.62 -17.60
N ILE A 268 5.72 14.80 -17.94
CA ILE A 268 6.53 16.03 -17.99
C ILE A 268 7.09 16.36 -16.60
N GLY A 269 6.25 16.32 -15.56
CA GLY A 269 6.67 16.55 -14.18
C GLY A 269 7.71 15.54 -13.71
N SER A 270 7.51 14.25 -14.04
CA SER A 270 8.46 13.19 -13.70
C SER A 270 9.84 13.41 -14.34
N ILE A 271 9.88 13.71 -15.65
CA ILE A 271 11.13 14.03 -16.34
C ILE A 271 11.78 15.30 -15.77
N THR A 272 10.99 16.32 -15.49
CA THR A 272 11.51 17.61 -15.01
C THR A 272 12.12 17.50 -13.62
N ILE A 273 11.47 16.79 -12.70
CA ILE A 273 11.91 16.69 -11.30
C ILE A 273 12.95 15.57 -11.15
N TRP A 274 12.61 14.34 -11.55
CA TRP A 274 13.39 13.15 -11.23
C TRP A 274 14.59 12.92 -12.14
N ILE A 275 14.55 13.46 -13.36
CA ILE A 275 15.69 13.41 -14.28
C ILE A 275 16.42 14.73 -14.24
N ILE A 276 15.81 15.82 -14.71
CA ILE A 276 16.51 17.11 -14.88
C ILE A 276 16.87 17.73 -13.52
N GLY A 277 15.91 17.82 -12.59
CA GLY A 277 16.09 18.42 -11.27
C GLY A 277 17.19 17.71 -10.47
N ASN A 278 17.12 16.38 -10.38
CA ASN A 278 18.15 15.59 -9.71
C ASN A 278 19.53 15.72 -10.38
N VAL A 279 19.60 15.73 -11.72
CA VAL A 279 20.88 15.91 -12.42
C VAL A 279 21.50 17.26 -12.10
N ILE A 280 20.72 18.33 -12.08
CA ILE A 280 21.19 19.66 -11.70
C ILE A 280 21.65 19.67 -10.24
N GLY A 281 20.85 19.09 -9.33
CA GLY A 281 21.17 18.98 -7.92
C GLY A 281 22.49 18.27 -7.64
N ILE A 282 22.70 17.10 -8.27
CA ILE A 282 23.92 16.32 -8.10
C ILE A 282 25.11 16.92 -8.85
N THR A 283 24.92 17.54 -10.01
CA THR A 283 26.04 18.09 -10.80
C THR A 283 26.58 19.39 -10.21
N TYR A 284 25.70 20.27 -9.73
CA TYR A 284 26.09 21.62 -9.27
C TYR A 284 26.06 21.78 -7.75
N PHE A 285 25.22 21.04 -7.03
CA PHE A 285 24.96 21.24 -5.59
C PHE A 285 25.24 19.98 -4.77
N LYS A 286 26.09 19.07 -5.26
CA LYS A 286 26.37 17.79 -4.60
C LYS A 286 26.70 17.93 -3.11
N SER A 287 27.59 18.87 -2.76
CA SER A 287 28.07 19.06 -1.39
C SER A 287 26.95 19.40 -0.41
N ASP A 288 25.95 20.15 -0.88
CA ASP A 288 24.91 20.73 -0.05
C ASP A 288 23.64 19.89 -0.08
N PHE A 289 23.38 19.21 -1.22
CA PHE A 289 22.18 18.42 -1.45
C PHE A 289 22.36 16.95 -1.05
N LEU A 290 23.38 16.26 -1.59
CA LEU A 290 23.60 14.85 -1.32
C LEU A 290 25.11 14.49 -1.42
N PRO A 291 25.92 14.84 -0.40
CA PRO A 291 27.36 14.64 -0.43
C PRO A 291 27.76 13.17 -0.49
N GLU A 292 26.90 12.29 0.05
CA GLU A 292 27.06 10.83 0.03
C GLU A 292 26.74 10.18 -1.34
N TRP A 293 26.22 10.94 -2.31
CA TRP A 293 25.89 10.37 -3.61
C TRP A 293 27.12 9.83 -4.32
N THR A 294 27.04 8.58 -4.77
CA THR A 294 28.06 7.92 -5.57
C THR A 294 27.42 7.11 -6.69
N SER A 295 28.15 6.94 -7.79
CA SER A 295 27.73 6.05 -8.87
C SER A 295 27.54 4.62 -8.32
N GLY A 296 26.45 3.98 -8.70
CA GLY A 296 26.00 2.68 -8.19
C GLY A 296 24.82 2.75 -7.23
N PHE A 297 24.33 3.95 -6.88
CA PHE A 297 23.09 4.07 -6.11
C PHE A 297 21.91 3.50 -6.91
N SER A 298 21.12 2.62 -6.30
CA SER A 298 19.89 2.12 -6.91
C SER A 298 18.83 3.22 -7.03
N LEU A 299 17.85 3.02 -7.89
CA LEU A 299 16.70 3.92 -8.01
C LEU A 299 16.01 4.13 -6.66
N ALA A 300 15.79 3.05 -5.91
CA ALA A 300 15.12 3.11 -4.62
C ALA A 300 15.92 3.94 -3.60
N LEU A 301 17.24 3.74 -3.54
CA LEU A 301 18.11 4.48 -2.63
C LEU A 301 18.17 5.96 -3.00
N THR A 302 18.35 6.26 -4.28
CA THR A 302 18.40 7.64 -4.76
C THR A 302 17.06 8.34 -4.51
N TYR A 303 15.93 7.70 -4.84
CA TYR A 303 14.60 8.23 -4.56
C TYR A 303 14.37 8.53 -3.07
N GLN A 304 14.77 7.62 -2.18
CA GLN A 304 14.69 7.84 -0.73
C GLN A 304 15.58 8.96 -0.21
N ARG A 305 16.58 9.39 -0.98
CA ARG A 305 17.54 10.43 -0.58
C ARG A 305 17.31 11.76 -1.29
N SER A 306 16.45 11.79 -2.31
CA SER A 306 16.05 12.99 -3.05
C SER A 306 14.96 13.84 -2.35
N PHE A 307 14.82 13.73 -1.03
CA PHE A 307 13.80 14.47 -0.24
C PHE A 307 13.97 15.98 -0.31
#